data_AF-A0A0D0AMU4-F1
#
_entry.id   AF-A0A0D0AMU4-F1
#
_cell.length_a   1.000
_cell.length_b   1.000
_cell.length_c   1.000
_cell.angle_alpha   90.00
_cell.angle_beta   90.00
_cell.angle_gamma   90.00
#
_symmetry.space_group_name_H-M   'P 1'
#
loop_
_entity.id
_entity.type
_entity.pdbx_description
1 polymer ?
#
loop_
_entity_poly.entity_id
_entity_poly.type
_entity_poly.pdbx_seq_one_letter_code
_entity_poly.pdbx_strand_id
1 'polypeptide(L)'
;MAHTVNVNPADDEELDDDPGAYIIQFGEHIGERLDSIPTGYRLWATGADCQHFRWYAEFKEANDRYEEQLLLQTPGAYTLSFGKHKNERLDEVPEDYIWSVIHPEFSNNIWYHRFKDLVQRYEAHLATHRRP
;
A
#
# COMPACT_ATOMS: atom_id res chain seq x y z
N MET A 1 12.85 19.66 53.42
CA MET A 1 13.03 18.52 52.50
C MET A 1 11.80 18.48 51.60
N ALA A 2 11.88 19.11 50.43
CA ALA A 2 10.82 19.08 49.42
C ALA A 2 11.33 18.17 48.30
N HIS A 3 10.62 17.06 48.05
CA HIS A 3 10.90 16.16 46.95
C HIS A 3 10.54 16.86 45.64
N THR A 4 11.55 17.14 44.83
CA THR A 4 11.43 17.45 43.42
C THR A 4 10.87 16.22 42.70
N VAL A 5 9.63 16.32 42.23
CA VAL A 5 9.07 15.36 41.26
C VAL A 5 9.76 15.65 39.94
N ASN A 6 10.68 14.76 39.57
CA ASN A 6 11.32 14.76 38.26
C ASN A 6 10.32 14.19 37.24
N VAL A 7 9.66 15.08 36.50
CA VAL A 7 8.79 14.68 35.39
C VAL A 7 9.71 14.48 34.19
N ASN A 8 9.99 13.23 33.83
CA ASN A 8 10.63 12.91 32.55
C ASN A 8 9.64 13.20 31.43
N PRO A 9 9.96 14.05 30.44
CA PRO A 9 9.21 14.15 29.19
C PRO A 9 9.84 13.18 28.20
N ALA A 10 9.59 11.89 28.40
CA ALA A 10 9.98 10.85 27.47
C ALA A 10 8.88 9.81 27.53
N ASP A 11 7.86 10.03 26.71
CA ASP A 11 6.94 9.05 26.11
C ASP A 11 5.81 9.85 25.44
N ASP A 12 6.18 10.79 24.57
CA ASP A 12 5.37 11.01 23.37
C ASP A 12 5.59 9.74 22.55
N GLU A 13 4.76 8.73 22.78
CA GLU A 13 4.54 7.69 21.79
C GLU A 13 4.13 8.46 20.54
N GLU A 14 5.06 8.62 19.58
CA GLU A 14 4.70 8.68 18.18
C GLU A 14 3.79 7.48 17.98
N LEU A 15 2.47 7.71 18.06
CA LEU A 15 1.50 6.89 17.41
C LEU A 15 1.87 7.01 15.95
N ASP A 16 2.82 6.18 15.54
CA ASP A 16 3.06 5.79 14.17
C ASP A 16 1.67 5.37 13.69
N ASP A 17 1.00 6.32 13.04
CA ASP A 17 -0.39 6.28 12.66
C ASP A 17 -0.44 5.27 11.51
N ASP A 18 -0.33 3.98 11.85
CA ASP A 18 -0.20 2.86 10.93
C ASP A 18 -1.31 3.02 9.91
N PRO A 19 -1.00 3.44 8.68
CA PRO A 19 -2.00 3.75 7.69
C PRO A 19 -2.78 2.48 7.32
N GLY A 20 -2.19 1.29 7.55
CA GLY A 20 -2.87 0.00 7.45
C GLY A 20 -3.97 -0.21 8.50
N ALA A 21 -3.93 0.50 9.63
CA ALA A 21 -4.93 0.44 10.70
C ALA A 21 -6.19 1.29 10.42
N TYR A 22 -6.24 2.04 9.33
CA TYR A 22 -7.44 2.77 8.92
C TYR A 22 -8.65 1.82 8.84
N ILE A 23 -9.73 2.16 9.53
CA ILE A 23 -10.95 1.34 9.58
C ILE A 23 -11.90 1.74 8.45
N ILE A 24 -12.26 0.77 7.61
CA ILE A 24 -13.17 0.97 6.50
C ILE A 24 -14.58 1.33 7.00
N GLN A 25 -15.14 2.44 6.52
CA GLN A 25 -16.46 2.93 6.93
C GLN A 25 -17.55 2.74 5.85
N PHE A 26 -17.28 1.98 4.79
CA PHE A 26 -18.21 1.78 3.67
C PHE A 26 -18.10 0.40 3.01
N GLY A 27 -19.14 0.04 2.25
CA GLY A 27 -19.15 -1.14 1.37
C GLY A 27 -19.17 -2.49 2.10
N GLU A 28 -18.55 -3.50 1.47
CA GLU A 28 -18.56 -4.90 1.94
C GLU A 28 -17.63 -5.13 3.14
N HIS A 29 -16.55 -4.34 3.25
CA HIS A 29 -15.50 -4.51 4.25
C HIS A 29 -15.64 -3.55 5.45
N ILE A 30 -16.85 -3.10 5.79
CA ILE A 30 -17.06 -2.15 6.90
C ILE A 30 -16.53 -2.75 8.20
N GLY A 31 -15.72 -1.96 8.93
CA GLY A 31 -15.14 -2.35 10.21
C GLY A 31 -13.83 -3.13 10.08
N GLU A 32 -13.43 -3.52 8.88
CA GLU A 32 -12.11 -4.12 8.62
C GLU A 32 -11.02 -3.05 8.54
N ARG A 33 -9.77 -3.46 8.75
CA ARG A 33 -8.58 -2.62 8.56
C ARG A 33 -8.21 -2.52 7.08
N LEU A 34 -7.59 -1.41 6.70
CA LEU A 34 -7.13 -1.16 5.32
C LEU A 34 -6.12 -2.21 4.84
N ASP A 35 -5.22 -2.66 5.72
CA ASP A 35 -4.24 -3.71 5.40
C ASP A 35 -4.84 -5.11 5.24
N SER A 36 -6.06 -5.30 5.74
CA SER A 36 -6.75 -6.59 5.75
C SER A 36 -7.63 -6.79 4.51
N ILE A 37 -7.92 -5.71 3.77
CA ILE A 37 -8.78 -5.76 2.59
C ILE A 37 -7.99 -5.98 1.28
N PRO A 38 -8.58 -6.64 0.28
CA PRO A 38 -7.88 -6.93 -0.98
C PRO A 38 -7.43 -5.68 -1.73
N THR A 39 -6.23 -5.70 -2.32
CA THR A 39 -5.71 -4.59 -3.15
C THR A 39 -6.66 -4.23 -4.29
N GLY A 40 -7.36 -5.20 -4.87
CA GLY A 40 -8.37 -4.95 -5.90
C GLY A 40 -9.53 -4.08 -5.42
N TYR A 41 -9.97 -4.27 -4.17
CA TYR A 41 -10.99 -3.44 -3.55
C TYR A 41 -10.48 -2.02 -3.32
N ARG A 42 -9.25 -1.89 -2.79
CA ARG A 42 -8.60 -0.58 -2.57
C ARG A 42 -8.45 0.22 -3.87
N LEU A 43 -8.07 -0.45 -4.96
CA LEU A 43 -7.98 0.16 -6.30
C LEU A 43 -9.33 0.62 -6.85
N TRP A 44 -10.38 -0.18 -6.68
CA TRP A 44 -11.72 0.23 -7.05
C TRP A 44 -12.18 1.45 -6.25
N ALA A 45 -11.99 1.42 -4.93
CA ALA A 45 -12.42 2.49 -4.03
C ALA A 45 -11.62 3.80 -4.22
N THR A 46 -10.40 3.74 -4.75
CA THR A 46 -9.60 4.92 -5.15
C THR A 46 -9.83 5.38 -6.60
N GLY A 47 -10.71 4.70 -7.34
CA GLY A 47 -11.05 5.01 -8.74
C GLY A 47 -11.86 6.30 -8.92
N ALA A 48 -11.79 6.88 -10.11
CA ALA A 48 -12.48 8.14 -10.44
C ALA A 48 -14.00 8.07 -10.24
N ASP A 49 -14.59 6.91 -10.52
CA ASP A 49 -16.02 6.68 -10.34
C ASP A 49 -16.47 6.83 -8.88
N CYS A 50 -15.56 6.66 -7.92
CA CYS A 50 -15.85 6.76 -6.49
C CYS A 50 -15.71 8.18 -5.93
N GLN A 51 -15.22 9.15 -6.71
CA GLN A 51 -14.90 10.51 -6.24
C GLN A 51 -16.07 11.27 -5.62
N HIS A 52 -17.29 10.94 -6.03
CA HIS A 52 -18.51 11.61 -5.56
C HIS A 52 -18.97 11.12 -4.19
N PHE A 53 -18.38 10.05 -3.64
CA PHE A 53 -18.74 9.55 -2.32
C PHE A 53 -18.05 10.36 -1.21
N ARG A 54 -18.80 10.62 -0.13
CA ARG A 54 -18.31 11.37 1.05
C ARG A 54 -17.05 10.77 1.69
N TRP A 55 -16.85 9.46 1.57
CA TRP A 55 -15.74 8.72 2.16
C TRP A 55 -14.47 8.74 1.29
N TYR A 56 -14.57 9.18 0.03
CA TYR A 56 -13.50 9.00 -0.96
C TYR A 56 -12.21 9.70 -0.58
N ALA A 57 -12.28 10.97 -0.15
CA ALA A 57 -11.09 11.77 0.13
C ALA A 57 -10.25 11.15 1.27
N GLU A 58 -10.91 10.81 2.38
CA GLU A 58 -10.28 10.22 3.56
C GLU A 58 -9.72 8.82 3.26
N PHE A 59 -10.51 7.97 2.58
CA PHE A 59 -10.06 6.64 2.18
C PHE A 59 -8.86 6.70 1.23
N LYS A 60 -8.90 7.62 0.26
CA LYS A 60 -7.81 7.79 -0.70
C LYS A 60 -6.52 8.21 0.01
N GLU A 61 -6.59 9.19 0.91
CA GLU A 61 -5.43 9.63 1.69
C GLU A 61 -4.85 8.50 2.56
N ALA A 62 -5.71 7.72 3.24
CA ALA A 62 -5.27 6.56 4.01
C ALA A 62 -4.61 5.49 3.13
N ASN A 63 -5.22 5.17 1.97
CA ASN A 63 -4.64 4.24 1.01
C ASN A 63 -3.30 4.72 0.45
N ASP A 64 -3.19 6.00 0.09
CA ASP A 64 -1.95 6.55 -0.47
C ASP A 64 -0.82 6.49 0.57
N ARG A 65 -1.08 6.84 1.85
CA ARG A 65 -0.11 6.67 2.95
C ARG A 65 0.29 5.21 3.14
N TYR A 66 -0.68 4.29 3.15
CA TYR A 66 -0.42 2.85 3.31
C TYR A 66 0.44 2.30 2.19
N GLU A 67 0.18 2.70 0.95
CA GLU A 67 0.95 2.23 -0.18
C GLU A 67 2.34 2.85 -0.22
N GLU A 68 2.50 4.12 0.13
CA GLU A 68 3.83 4.70 0.30
C GLU A 68 4.65 3.95 1.34
N GLN A 69 4.06 3.64 2.50
CA GLN A 69 4.74 2.85 3.53
C GLN A 69 5.09 1.45 3.05
N LEU A 70 4.15 0.73 2.43
CA LEU A 70 4.37 -0.61 1.90
C LEU A 70 5.50 -0.62 0.85
N LEU A 71 5.51 0.39 -0.03
CA LEU A 71 6.53 0.57 -1.06
C LEU A 71 7.91 0.94 -0.50
N LEU A 72 7.96 1.67 0.61
CA LEU A 72 9.22 2.07 1.25
C LEU A 72 9.85 0.92 2.04
N GLN A 73 9.03 0.17 2.79
CA GLN A 73 9.54 -0.86 3.70
C GLN A 73 9.75 -2.20 3.00
N THR A 74 8.76 -2.65 2.23
CA THR A 74 8.72 -4.00 1.66
C THR A 74 7.99 -3.98 0.31
N PRO A 75 8.58 -3.40 -0.75
CA PRO A 75 7.92 -3.31 -2.06
C PRO A 75 7.53 -4.68 -2.63
N GLY A 76 8.25 -5.75 -2.27
CA GLY A 76 7.91 -7.13 -2.62
C GLY A 76 6.59 -7.63 -2.00
N ALA A 77 6.16 -7.08 -0.86
CA ALA A 77 4.92 -7.46 -0.18
C ALA A 77 3.66 -6.89 -0.85
N TYR A 78 3.80 -6.07 -1.90
CA TYR A 78 2.65 -5.57 -2.64
C TYR A 78 1.89 -6.72 -3.31
N THR A 79 0.62 -6.87 -2.96
CA THR A 79 -0.25 -7.88 -3.54
C THR A 79 -0.86 -7.43 -4.87
N LEU A 80 -0.68 -8.23 -5.92
CA LEU A 80 -1.26 -7.96 -7.25
C LEU A 80 -2.79 -8.03 -7.21
N SER A 81 -3.45 -7.15 -7.95
CA SER A 81 -4.91 -7.07 -8.01
C SER A 81 -5.51 -7.58 -9.33
N PHE A 82 -4.67 -8.04 -10.25
CA PHE A 82 -5.04 -8.36 -11.63
C PHE A 82 -4.33 -9.63 -12.12
N GLY A 83 -4.80 -10.14 -13.27
CA GLY A 83 -4.13 -11.24 -13.97
C GLY A 83 -4.18 -12.59 -13.25
N LYS A 84 -3.31 -13.51 -13.66
CA LYS A 84 -3.27 -14.89 -13.13
C LYS A 84 -2.69 -14.98 -11.71
N HIS A 85 -1.86 -14.02 -11.31
CA HIS A 85 -1.24 -13.94 -9.99
C HIS A 85 -1.99 -12.95 -9.07
N LYS A 86 -3.30 -12.81 -9.27
CA LYS A 86 -4.13 -11.96 -8.42
C LYS A 86 -4.10 -12.48 -6.99
N ASN A 87 -3.92 -11.58 -6.04
CA ASN A 87 -3.76 -11.81 -4.61
C ASN A 87 -2.40 -12.43 -4.19
N GLU A 88 -1.45 -12.59 -5.11
CA GLU A 88 -0.08 -12.98 -4.80
C GLU A 88 0.80 -11.75 -4.57
N ARG A 89 1.84 -11.88 -3.73
CA ARG A 89 2.81 -10.80 -3.51
C ARG A 89 3.76 -10.65 -4.69
N LEU A 90 4.21 -9.44 -4.96
CA LEU A 90 5.13 -9.17 -6.07
C LEU A 90 6.41 -10.02 -6.02
N ASP A 91 6.93 -10.33 -4.82
CA ASP A 91 8.10 -11.19 -4.66
C ASP A 91 7.84 -12.69 -4.83
N GLU A 92 6.57 -13.10 -4.87
CA GLU A 92 6.14 -14.47 -5.18
C GLU A 92 5.85 -14.66 -6.68
N VAL A 93 5.70 -13.57 -7.42
CA VAL A 93 5.39 -13.60 -8.84
C VAL A 93 6.63 -13.90 -9.68
N PRO A 94 6.55 -14.85 -10.64
CA PRO A 94 7.63 -15.12 -11.57
C PRO A 94 8.06 -13.88 -12.35
N GLU A 95 9.38 -13.65 -12.47
CA GLU A 95 9.96 -12.48 -13.11
C GLU A 95 9.53 -12.35 -14.59
N ASP A 96 9.46 -13.47 -15.32
CA ASP A 96 8.97 -13.51 -16.71
C ASP A 96 7.53 -13.00 -16.84
N TYR A 97 6.68 -13.29 -15.85
CA TYR A 97 5.34 -12.74 -15.80
C TYR A 97 5.36 -11.23 -15.56
N ILE A 98 6.15 -10.75 -14.60
CA ILE A 98 6.29 -9.32 -14.30
C ILE A 98 6.67 -8.56 -15.57
N TRP A 99 7.68 -9.04 -16.30
CA TRP A 99 8.12 -8.43 -17.56
C TRP A 99 7.04 -8.47 -18.65
N SER A 100 6.25 -9.55 -18.72
CA SER A 100 5.16 -9.65 -19.69
C SER A 100 4.06 -8.62 -19.46
N VAL A 101 3.70 -8.34 -18.20
CA VAL A 101 2.58 -7.46 -17.87
C VAL A 101 2.94 -5.97 -17.81
N ILE A 102 4.22 -5.63 -17.70
CA ILE A 102 4.70 -4.24 -17.88
C ILE A 102 4.99 -3.89 -19.35
N HIS A 103 4.66 -4.80 -20.28
CA HIS A 103 4.81 -4.53 -21.71
C HIS A 103 3.86 -3.39 -22.17
N PRO A 104 4.29 -2.48 -23.07
CA PRO A 104 3.49 -1.29 -23.44
C PRO A 104 2.11 -1.58 -24.02
N GLU A 105 1.87 -2.79 -24.54
CA GLU A 105 0.54 -3.21 -25.01
C GLU A 105 -0.53 -3.17 -23.91
N PHE A 106 -0.11 -3.30 -22.64
CA PHE A 106 -1.00 -3.21 -21.48
C PHE A 106 -1.18 -1.78 -20.96
N SER A 107 -0.60 -0.75 -21.61
CA SER A 107 -0.62 0.64 -21.13
C SER A 107 -2.01 1.27 -20.96
N ASN A 108 -3.01 0.77 -21.69
CA ASN A 108 -4.39 1.24 -21.55
C ASN A 108 -5.10 0.69 -20.28
N ASN A 109 -4.48 -0.22 -19.53
CA ASN A 109 -5.06 -0.73 -18.30
C ASN A 109 -4.84 0.25 -17.15
N ILE A 110 -5.88 0.48 -16.35
CA ILE A 110 -5.85 1.38 -15.19
C ILE A 110 -4.76 1.02 -14.16
N TRP A 111 -4.41 -0.27 -14.07
CA TRP A 111 -3.38 -0.77 -13.15
C TRP A 111 -1.96 -0.63 -13.70
N TYR A 112 -1.76 -0.42 -15.01
CA TYR A 112 -0.46 -0.52 -15.66
C TYR A 112 0.56 0.48 -15.13
N HIS A 113 0.20 1.78 -15.11
CA HIS A 113 1.15 2.82 -14.70
C HIS A 113 1.59 2.65 -13.24
N ARG A 114 0.64 2.29 -12.37
CA ARG A 114 0.90 1.99 -10.97
C ARG A 114 1.77 0.75 -10.81
N PHE A 115 1.46 -0.34 -11.52
CA PHE A 115 2.23 -1.57 -11.43
C PHE A 115 3.66 -1.38 -11.95
N LYS A 116 3.83 -0.61 -13.03
CA LYS A 116 5.16 -0.28 -13.58
C LYS A 116 6.01 0.52 -12.57
N ASP A 117 5.44 1.52 -11.90
CA ASP A 117 6.15 2.27 -10.85
C ASP A 117 6.56 1.37 -9.68
N LEU A 118 5.65 0.50 -9.22
CA LEU A 118 5.91 -0.50 -8.19
C LEU A 118 7.08 -1.42 -8.55
N VAL A 119 7.10 -1.97 -9.78
CA VAL A 119 8.20 -2.85 -10.24
C VAL A 119 9.53 -2.11 -10.23
N GLN A 120 9.58 -0.85 -10.68
CA GLN A 120 10.79 -0.04 -10.66
C GLN A 120 11.33 0.18 -9.24
N ARG A 121 10.44 0.46 -8.27
CA ARG A 121 10.82 0.61 -6.86
C ARG A 121 11.29 -0.71 -6.26
N TYR A 122 10.65 -1.82 -6.61
CA TYR A 122 11.05 -3.14 -6.17
C TYR A 122 12.44 -3.52 -6.68
N GLU A 123 12.75 -3.26 -7.96
CA GLU A 123 14.08 -3.47 -8.52
C GLU A 123 15.15 -2.59 -7.83
N ALA A 124 14.83 -1.31 -7.56
CA ALA A 124 15.73 -0.42 -6.82
C ALA A 124 15.96 -0.91 -5.38
N HIS A 125 14.93 -1.44 -4.73
CA HIS A 125 15.04 -2.07 -3.42
C HIS A 125 15.92 -3.33 -3.47
N LEU A 126 15.72 -4.20 -4.45
CA LEU A 126 16.58 -5.37 -4.65
C LEU A 126 18.03 -4.98 -4.92
N ALA A 127 18.29 -3.94 -5.71
CA ALA A 127 19.65 -3.48 -6.01
C ALA A 127 20.39 -2.93 -4.77
N THR A 128 19.66 -2.38 -3.80
CA THR A 128 20.23 -1.86 -2.54
C THR A 128 20.39 -2.93 -1.46
N HIS A 129 19.54 -3.97 -1.47
CA HIS A 129 19.50 -5.02 -0.43
C HIS A 129 20.13 -6.35 -0.87
N ARG A 130 20.29 -6.61 -2.18
CA ARG A 130 21.20 -7.65 -2.68
C ARG A 130 22.63 -7.14 -2.58
N ARG A 131 23.26 -7.26 -1.40
CA ARG A 131 24.73 -7.27 -1.34
C ARG A 131 25.26 -8.57 -1.97
N PRO A 132 26.41 -8.51 -2.66
CA PRO A 132 27.02 -9.65 -3.36
C PRO A 132 27.45 -10.79 -2.43
#